data_AF-A0A2V9WLQ0-F1
#
_entry.id   AF-A0A2V9WLQ0-F1
#
_cell.length_a   1.000
_cell.length_b   1.000
_cell.length_c   1.000
_cell.angle_alpha   90.00
_cell.angle_beta   90.00
_cell.angle_gamma   90.00
#
_symmetry.space_group_name_H-M   'P 1'
#
loop_
_entity.id
_entity.type
_entity.pdbx_description
1 polymer ?
#
loop_
_entity_poly.entity_id
_entity_poly.type
_entity_poly.pdbx_seq_one_letter_code
_entity_poly.pdbx_strand_id
1 'polypeptide(L)'
;FAEKHKIKFILNGGNISTECVRNPLDYFYYGTDMWQIRDIHGRYGQMQLVNFPFSGILRHKVYLRYFKGVQVVKPLDYIPYIKRDAMRLMSEKFGWQIYARKHFESRFTKFYEGYWLPVKFGFDTRRVQYSSMILTGQMTREEALTDLAQLPYDEKTIAQDFEYISTKLGISVAELQGYLEAPTKSYKDYKNQLYLFSLGARVMQLMGLEERAVKR
;
A
#
# COMPACT_ATOMS: atom_id res chain seq x y z
N PHE A 1 -11.75 6.32 15.61
CA PHE A 1 -12.62 7.49 15.39
C PHE A 1 -14.06 7.09 15.07
N ALA A 2 -14.34 6.46 13.92
CA ALA A 2 -15.71 6.12 13.49
C ALA A 2 -16.52 5.36 14.55
N GLU A 3 -15.94 4.33 15.18
CA GLU A 3 -16.57 3.59 16.28
C GLU A 3 -16.91 4.49 17.49
N LYS A 4 -15.95 5.34 17.92
CA LYS A 4 -16.13 6.29 19.04
C LYS A 4 -17.27 7.27 18.79
N HIS A 5 -17.41 7.74 17.55
CA HIS A 5 -18.42 8.72 17.15
C HIS A 5 -19.66 8.08 16.51
N LYS A 6 -19.80 6.75 16.57
CA LYS A 6 -20.93 5.98 16.00
C LYS A 6 -21.16 6.25 14.50
N ILE A 7 -20.11 6.62 13.77
CA ILE A 7 -20.16 6.86 12.32
C ILE A 7 -20.20 5.51 11.61
N LYS A 8 -21.25 5.31 10.81
CA LYS A 8 -21.48 4.07 10.07
C LYS A 8 -20.80 4.04 8.71
N PHE A 9 -20.51 5.20 8.11
CA PHE A 9 -19.98 5.27 6.76
C PHE A 9 -18.58 5.90 6.75
N ILE A 10 -17.65 5.23 6.09
CA ILE A 10 -16.30 5.73 5.83
C ILE A 10 -16.18 5.92 4.33
N LEU A 11 -15.94 7.15 3.89
CA LEU A 11 -15.64 7.43 2.50
C LEU A 11 -14.16 7.12 2.23
N ASN A 12 -13.90 6.35 1.18
CA ASN A 12 -12.56 5.96 0.78
C ASN A 12 -12.32 6.38 -0.68
N GLY A 13 -11.17 7.01 -0.93
CA GLY A 13 -10.78 7.49 -2.27
C GLY A 13 -10.17 6.42 -3.18
N GLY A 14 -10.16 5.14 -2.78
CA GLY A 14 -9.75 4.05 -3.64
C GLY A 14 -10.75 3.85 -4.78
N ASN A 15 -10.25 3.44 -5.94
CA ASN A 15 -11.06 3.23 -7.14
C ASN A 15 -10.54 2.06 -7.97
N ILE A 16 -11.44 1.31 -8.59
CA ILE A 16 -11.09 0.20 -9.48
C ILE A 16 -10.41 0.69 -10.76
N SER A 17 -10.74 1.91 -11.21
CA SER A 17 -10.23 2.47 -12.46
C SER A 17 -8.68 2.54 -12.51
N THR A 18 -8.04 2.83 -11.39
CA THR A 18 -6.57 2.97 -11.29
C THR A 18 -5.91 1.93 -10.39
N GLU A 19 -6.70 1.02 -9.80
CA GLU A 19 -6.25 0.06 -8.76
C GLU A 19 -6.87 -1.35 -8.93
N CYS A 20 -7.32 -1.71 -10.13
CA CYS A 20 -7.91 -3.04 -10.38
C CYS A 20 -6.88 -4.17 -10.27
N VAL A 21 -5.61 -3.91 -10.60
CA VAL A 21 -4.52 -4.87 -10.41
C VAL A 21 -4.02 -4.77 -8.98
N ARG A 22 -3.99 -5.90 -8.28
CA ARG A 22 -3.51 -5.97 -6.90
C ARG A 22 -2.00 -6.08 -6.87
N ASN A 23 -1.37 -5.43 -5.89
CA ASN A 23 0.04 -5.70 -5.58
C ASN A 23 0.24 -7.18 -5.24
N PRO A 24 1.32 -7.84 -5.70
CA PRO A 24 1.60 -9.24 -5.36
C PRO A 24 1.79 -9.44 -3.86
N LEU A 25 1.46 -10.64 -3.36
CA LEU A 25 1.59 -10.97 -1.94
C LEU A 25 3.06 -10.97 -1.47
N ASP A 26 3.99 -11.36 -2.35
CA ASP A 26 5.43 -11.46 -2.02
C ASP A 26 6.05 -10.12 -1.59
N TYR A 27 5.54 -9.00 -2.12
CA TYR A 27 6.02 -7.65 -1.78
C TYR A 27 5.11 -6.93 -0.80
N PHE A 28 3.79 -7.14 -0.89
CA PHE A 28 2.80 -6.48 -0.03
C PHE A 28 2.04 -7.53 0.78
N TYR A 29 2.66 -8.07 1.81
CA TYR A 29 1.98 -8.99 2.72
C TYR A 29 0.90 -8.28 3.55
N TYR A 30 0.04 -9.05 4.19
CA TYR A 30 -1.09 -8.52 4.97
C TYR A 30 -0.61 -7.80 6.24
N GLY A 31 -0.65 -6.47 6.25
CA GLY A 31 -0.39 -5.66 7.45
C GLY A 31 -1.40 -5.83 8.60
N THR A 32 -2.42 -6.68 8.43
CA THR A 32 -3.37 -7.07 9.48
C THR A 32 -3.02 -8.41 10.13
N ASP A 33 -1.88 -9.01 9.78
CA ASP A 33 -1.35 -10.21 10.42
C ASP A 33 -0.66 -9.90 11.74
N MET A 34 -1.42 -9.97 12.83
CA MET A 34 -0.90 -9.66 14.16
C MET A 34 0.12 -10.69 14.65
N TRP A 35 0.16 -11.91 14.10
CA TRP A 35 1.17 -12.90 14.50
C TRP A 35 2.53 -12.51 13.92
N GLN A 36 2.55 -12.10 12.66
CA GLN A 36 3.76 -11.61 12.01
C GLN A 36 4.31 -10.38 12.69
N ILE A 37 3.45 -9.38 12.95
CA ILE A 37 3.91 -8.16 13.59
C ILE A 37 4.48 -8.44 14.98
N ARG A 38 3.83 -9.31 15.77
CA ARG A 38 4.33 -9.70 17.09
C ARG A 38 5.63 -10.51 17.04
N ASP A 39 5.81 -11.38 16.05
CA ASP A 39 7.03 -12.17 15.90
C ASP A 39 8.21 -11.28 15.48
N ILE A 40 8.02 -10.40 14.50
CA ILE A 40 9.03 -9.41 14.10
C ILE A 40 9.38 -8.50 15.29
N HIS A 41 8.34 -7.96 15.96
CA HIS A 41 8.55 -7.07 17.10
C HIS A 41 9.18 -7.78 18.30
N GLY A 42 8.83 -9.04 18.57
CA GLY A 42 9.45 -9.81 19.65
C GLY A 42 10.92 -10.15 19.39
N ARG A 43 11.33 -10.25 18.13
CA ARG A 43 12.73 -10.52 17.74
C ARG A 43 13.59 -9.25 17.67
N TYR A 44 13.04 -8.14 17.18
CA TYR A 44 13.82 -6.95 16.81
C TYR A 44 13.31 -5.64 17.43
N GLY A 45 12.16 -5.66 18.10
CA GLY A 45 11.58 -4.47 18.71
C GLY A 45 12.39 -3.99 19.90
N GLN A 46 12.66 -2.69 19.94
CA GLN A 46 13.40 -2.05 21.03
C GLN A 46 12.49 -1.35 22.06
N MET A 47 11.23 -1.09 21.70
CA MET A 47 10.29 -0.33 22.54
C MET A 47 8.97 -1.06 22.67
N GLN A 48 8.37 -1.01 23.86
CA GLN A 48 7.02 -1.53 24.08
C GLN A 48 5.98 -0.72 23.28
N LEU A 49 5.07 -1.42 22.60
CA LEU A 49 4.01 -0.82 21.79
C LEU A 49 2.76 -0.50 22.63
N VAL A 50 2.93 0.25 23.73
CA VAL A 50 1.86 0.51 24.72
C VAL A 50 0.70 1.30 24.11
N ASN A 51 1.00 2.36 23.36
CA ASN A 51 0.01 3.27 22.79
C ASN A 51 -0.25 3.04 21.30
N PHE A 52 0.29 1.96 20.73
CA PHE A 52 0.13 1.67 19.30
C PHE A 52 -1.08 0.74 19.09
N PRO A 53 -2.20 1.24 18.52
CA PRO A 53 -3.39 0.44 18.39
C PRO A 53 -3.23 -0.62 17.29
N PHE A 54 -3.29 -1.88 17.69
CA PHE A 54 -3.36 -2.99 16.74
C PHE A 54 -4.80 -3.26 16.29
N SER A 55 -4.95 -3.56 15.01
CA SER A 55 -6.24 -3.94 14.43
C SER A 55 -6.06 -5.13 13.49
N GLY A 56 -6.43 -6.32 13.99
CA GLY A 56 -6.39 -7.55 13.22
C GLY A 56 -7.52 -7.65 12.19
N ILE A 57 -7.39 -8.61 11.27
CA ILE A 57 -8.34 -8.78 10.17
C ILE A 57 -9.78 -8.98 10.63
N LEU A 58 -10.01 -9.78 11.69
CA LEU A 58 -11.36 -10.09 12.17
C LEU A 58 -12.05 -8.87 12.76
N ARG A 59 -11.29 -7.93 13.33
CA ARG A 59 -11.82 -6.65 13.80
C ARG A 59 -12.43 -5.88 12.62
N HIS A 60 -11.72 -5.81 11.49
CA HIS A 60 -12.19 -5.08 10.31
C HIS A 60 -13.27 -5.82 9.52
N LYS A 61 -13.04 -7.08 9.18
CA LYS A 61 -13.90 -7.86 8.28
C LYS A 61 -15.17 -8.36 8.97
N VAL A 62 -15.15 -8.57 10.29
CA VAL A 62 -16.28 -9.15 11.03
C VAL A 62 -16.88 -8.15 12.02
N TYR A 63 -16.12 -7.76 13.05
CA TYR A 63 -16.65 -6.95 14.15
C TYR A 63 -17.14 -5.56 13.69
N LEU A 64 -16.29 -4.79 13.00
CA LEU A 64 -16.66 -3.46 12.53
C LEU A 64 -17.78 -3.52 11.48
N ARG A 65 -17.70 -4.47 10.54
CA ARG A 65 -18.69 -4.61 9.46
C ARG A 65 -20.06 -5.04 9.98
N TYR A 66 -20.15 -6.16 10.69
CA TYR A 66 -21.44 -6.78 11.02
C TYR A 66 -21.98 -6.36 12.38
N PHE A 67 -21.13 -6.22 13.40
CA PHE A 67 -21.59 -5.85 14.75
C PHE A 67 -21.67 -4.35 14.97
N LYS A 68 -20.74 -3.58 14.38
CA LYS A 68 -20.80 -2.10 14.42
C LYS A 68 -21.50 -1.48 13.23
N GLY A 69 -21.80 -2.25 12.17
CA GLY A 69 -22.47 -1.74 10.97
C GLY A 69 -21.63 -0.69 10.23
N VAL A 70 -20.30 -0.73 10.35
CA VAL A 70 -19.41 0.19 9.64
C VAL A 70 -19.22 -0.29 8.21
N GLN A 71 -19.47 0.61 7.27
CA GLN A 71 -19.38 0.39 5.84
C GLN A 71 -18.37 1.35 5.23
N VAL A 72 -17.49 0.81 4.39
CA VAL A 72 -16.54 1.60 3.61
C VAL A 72 -17.13 1.76 2.21
N VAL A 73 -17.44 2.99 1.84
CA VAL A 73 -17.98 3.35 0.53
C VAL A 73 -16.86 3.95 -0.31
N LYS A 74 -16.80 3.57 -1.58
CA LYS A 74 -15.85 4.07 -2.57
C LYS A 74 -16.59 4.85 -3.65
N PRO A 75 -16.87 6.14 -3.45
CA PRO A 75 -17.67 6.92 -4.40
C PRO A 75 -17.10 6.91 -5.82
N LEU A 76 -15.77 6.82 -5.95
CA LEU A 76 -15.08 6.82 -7.23
C LEU A 76 -15.31 5.54 -8.07
N ASP A 77 -15.81 4.46 -7.45
CA ASP A 77 -16.21 3.24 -8.19
C ASP A 77 -17.56 3.42 -8.91
N TYR A 78 -18.34 4.45 -8.58
CA TYR A 78 -19.67 4.70 -9.16
C TYR A 78 -19.67 5.74 -10.29
N ILE A 79 -18.49 6.18 -10.73
CA ILE A 79 -18.33 7.14 -11.82
C ILE A 79 -17.25 6.65 -12.79
N PRO A 80 -17.27 7.08 -14.07
CA PRO A 80 -16.17 6.86 -15.00
C PRO A 80 -14.95 7.69 -14.57
N TYR A 81 -14.22 7.20 -13.57
CA TYR A 81 -13.08 7.90 -13.01
C TYR A 81 -11.90 7.87 -13.99
N ILE A 82 -11.61 9.00 -14.63
CA ILE A 82 -10.41 9.18 -15.46
C ILE A 82 -9.38 9.99 -14.67
N LYS A 83 -8.20 9.39 -14.43
CA LYS A 83 -7.15 9.97 -13.59
C LYS A 83 -6.75 11.36 -14.09
N ARG A 84 -6.53 11.52 -15.40
CA ARG A 84 -6.12 12.79 -16.01
C ARG A 84 -7.13 13.90 -15.76
N ASP A 85 -8.41 13.60 -15.96
CA ASP A 85 -9.48 14.58 -15.81
C ASP A 85 -9.69 14.96 -14.34
N ALA A 86 -9.56 13.99 -13.43
CA ALA A 86 -9.58 14.24 -11.99
C ALA A 86 -8.41 15.16 -11.56
N MET A 87 -7.18 14.89 -12.02
CA MET A 87 -6.03 15.75 -11.72
C MET A 87 -6.20 17.17 -12.29
N ARG A 88 -6.71 17.29 -13.52
CA ARG A 88 -7.00 18.57 -14.16
C ARG A 88 -8.04 19.36 -13.36
N LEU A 89 -9.17 18.73 -13.02
CA LEU A 89 -10.21 19.35 -12.21
C LEU A 89 -9.66 19.82 -10.85
N MET A 90 -8.84 19.00 -10.20
CA MET A 90 -8.25 19.34 -8.91
C MET A 90 -7.31 20.55 -9.01
N SER A 91 -6.48 20.59 -10.06
CA SER A 91 -5.58 21.72 -10.33
C SER A 91 -6.35 23.00 -10.65
N GLU A 92 -7.30 22.95 -11.59
CA GLU A 92 -8.02 24.13 -12.08
C GLU A 92 -8.99 24.70 -11.03
N LYS A 93 -9.68 23.84 -10.28
CA LYS A 93 -10.74 24.27 -9.36
C LYS A 93 -10.23 24.55 -7.94
N PHE A 94 -9.20 23.83 -7.50
CA PHE A 94 -8.74 23.87 -6.11
C PHE A 94 -7.27 24.25 -5.97
N GLY A 95 -6.58 24.57 -7.08
CA GLY A 95 -5.15 24.91 -7.06
C GLY A 95 -4.27 23.75 -6.59
N TRP A 96 -4.74 22.52 -6.71
CA TRP A 96 -4.00 21.35 -6.25
C TRP A 96 -2.74 21.13 -7.10
N GLN A 97 -1.60 20.96 -6.44
CA GLN A 97 -0.34 20.71 -7.12
C GLN A 97 -0.27 19.26 -7.59
N ILE A 98 -0.09 19.08 -8.89
CA ILE A 98 0.05 17.75 -9.49
C ILE A 98 1.43 17.21 -9.16
N TYR A 99 1.47 16.05 -8.52
CA TYR A 99 2.70 15.31 -8.28
C TYR A 99 3.05 14.44 -9.47
N ALA A 100 4.34 14.25 -9.73
CA ALA A 100 4.81 13.43 -10.85
C ALA A 100 4.30 11.99 -10.80
N ARG A 101 4.08 11.43 -9.59
CA ARG A 101 3.68 10.04 -9.40
C ARG A 101 2.69 9.88 -8.24
N LYS A 102 2.03 8.72 -8.21
CA LYS A 102 1.10 8.34 -7.14
C LYS A 102 1.86 8.26 -5.81
N HIS A 103 1.27 8.78 -4.74
CA HIS A 103 1.80 8.80 -3.35
C HIS A 103 3.04 9.68 -3.10
N PHE A 104 3.48 10.46 -4.11
CA PHE A 104 4.71 11.24 -4.00
C PHE A 104 4.52 12.59 -3.27
N GLU A 105 3.32 12.85 -2.74
CA GLU A 105 3.09 13.88 -1.72
C GLU A 105 3.86 13.58 -0.42
N SER A 106 4.11 12.30 -0.13
CA SER A 106 4.87 11.86 1.03
C SER A 106 6.31 11.53 0.63
N ARG A 107 7.28 12.28 1.19
CA ARG A 107 8.70 12.01 0.97
C ARG A 107 9.10 10.58 1.39
N PHE A 108 8.49 10.06 2.45
CA PHE A 108 8.71 8.68 2.90
C PHE A 108 8.22 7.67 1.86
N THR A 109 7.00 7.87 1.34
CA THR A 109 6.43 6.94 0.35
C THR A 109 7.16 7.03 -0.99
N LYS A 110 7.56 8.25 -1.40
CA LYS A 110 8.43 8.47 -2.56
C LYS A 110 9.73 7.67 -2.43
N PHE A 111 10.41 7.72 -1.29
CA PHE A 111 11.63 6.94 -1.06
C PHE A 111 11.35 5.43 -1.06
N TYR A 112 10.31 4.99 -0.35
CA TYR A 112 9.98 3.58 -0.22
C TYR A 112 9.58 2.93 -1.56
N GLU A 113 8.62 3.52 -2.27
CA GLU A 113 8.15 2.98 -3.55
C GLU A 113 9.08 3.30 -4.72
N GLY A 114 9.69 4.48 -4.68
CA GLY A 114 10.52 4.98 -5.77
C GLY A 114 11.95 4.48 -5.74
N TYR A 115 12.50 4.09 -4.59
CA TYR A 115 13.90 3.64 -4.48
C TYR A 115 14.04 2.32 -3.72
N TRP A 116 13.53 2.26 -2.48
CA TRP A 116 13.76 1.12 -1.60
C TRP A 116 13.25 -0.20 -2.19
N LEU A 117 12.00 -0.24 -2.67
CA LEU A 117 11.40 -1.44 -3.27
C LEU A 117 12.12 -1.87 -4.57
N PRO A 118 12.40 -0.97 -5.54
CA PRO A 118 13.17 -1.33 -6.73
C PRO A 118 14.58 -1.85 -6.42
N VAL A 119 15.34 -1.16 -5.55
CA VAL A 119 16.75 -1.48 -5.30
C VAL A 119 16.88 -2.72 -4.42
N LYS A 120 16.11 -2.83 -3.32
CA LYS A 120 16.23 -3.94 -2.38
C LYS A 120 15.52 -5.21 -2.87
N PHE A 121 14.36 -5.07 -3.51
CA PHE A 121 13.49 -6.21 -3.83
C PHE A 121 13.28 -6.41 -5.33
N GLY A 122 13.84 -5.56 -6.19
CA GLY A 122 13.60 -5.64 -7.64
C GLY A 122 12.15 -5.35 -8.03
N PHE A 123 11.37 -4.71 -7.14
CA PHE A 123 9.95 -4.49 -7.35
C PHE A 123 9.61 -3.03 -7.61
N ASP A 124 9.11 -2.77 -8.81
CA ASP A 124 8.63 -1.45 -9.21
C ASP A 124 7.10 -1.38 -9.09
N THR A 125 6.61 -0.53 -8.17
CA THR A 125 5.18 -0.34 -7.91
C THR A 125 4.43 0.19 -9.13
N ARG A 126 5.11 0.89 -10.05
CA ARG A 126 4.53 1.39 -11.30
C ARG A 126 3.96 0.26 -12.15
N ARG A 127 4.55 -0.95 -12.12
CA ARG A 127 4.06 -2.08 -12.93
C ARG A 127 2.60 -2.39 -12.63
N VAL A 128 2.21 -2.40 -11.36
CA VAL A 128 0.83 -2.68 -10.95
C VAL A 128 -0.10 -1.52 -11.30
N GLN A 129 0.37 -0.30 -11.08
CA GLN A 129 -0.38 0.92 -11.37
C GLN A 129 -0.65 1.05 -12.88
N TYR A 130 0.39 0.93 -13.71
CA TYR A 130 0.29 1.00 -15.17
C TYR A 130 -0.51 -0.17 -15.74
N SER A 131 -0.38 -1.38 -15.19
CA SER A 131 -1.26 -2.50 -15.59
C SER A 131 -2.73 -2.17 -15.37
N SER A 132 -3.08 -1.48 -14.27
CA SER A 132 -4.46 -1.04 -14.02
C SER A 132 -4.91 0.02 -15.02
N MET A 133 -4.02 0.96 -15.37
CA MET A 133 -4.31 2.00 -16.37
C MET A 133 -4.48 1.43 -17.79
N ILE A 134 -3.71 0.40 -18.15
CA ILE A 134 -3.83 -0.31 -19.43
C ILE A 134 -5.17 -1.06 -19.50
N LEU A 135 -5.50 -1.83 -18.46
CA LEU A 135 -6.76 -2.58 -18.40
C LEU A 135 -8.01 -1.69 -18.42
N THR A 136 -7.87 -0.42 -18.04
CA THR A 136 -8.96 0.56 -18.08
C THR A 136 -8.86 1.55 -19.23
N GLY A 137 -7.96 1.33 -20.19
CA GLY A 137 -7.86 2.11 -21.42
C GLY A 137 -7.34 3.54 -21.23
N GLN A 138 -6.69 3.84 -20.11
CA GLN A 138 -6.18 5.18 -19.80
C GLN A 138 -4.69 5.36 -20.15
N MET A 139 -4.01 4.29 -20.55
CA MET A 139 -2.59 4.27 -20.92
C MET A 139 -2.33 3.10 -21.87
N THR A 140 -1.44 3.28 -22.84
CA THR A 140 -0.98 2.20 -23.73
C THR A 140 0.16 1.40 -23.09
N ARG A 141 0.39 0.19 -23.60
CA ARG A 141 1.51 -0.64 -23.11
C ARG A 141 2.85 0.01 -23.44
N GLU A 142 2.95 0.64 -24.61
CA GLU A 142 4.14 1.28 -25.16
C GLU A 142 4.57 2.48 -24.30
N GLU A 143 3.60 3.32 -23.91
CA GLU A 143 3.81 4.40 -22.93
C GLU A 143 4.32 3.84 -21.60
N ALA A 144 3.66 2.81 -21.06
CA ALA A 144 4.06 2.20 -19.80
C ALA A 144 5.49 1.64 -19.83
N LEU A 145 5.89 0.99 -20.93
CA LEU A 145 7.25 0.45 -21.09
C LEU A 145 8.29 1.57 -21.22
N THR A 146 7.97 2.64 -21.94
CA THR A 146 8.85 3.81 -22.08
C THR A 146 9.11 4.46 -20.72
N ASP A 147 8.05 4.63 -19.91
CA ASP A 147 8.16 5.17 -18.55
C ASP A 147 8.92 4.24 -17.61
N LEU A 148 8.68 2.93 -17.68
CA LEU A 148 9.34 1.93 -16.84
C LEU A 148 10.83 1.80 -17.13
N ALA A 149 11.26 2.14 -18.34
CA ALA A 149 12.68 2.19 -18.69
C ALA A 149 13.44 3.30 -17.95
N GLN A 150 12.74 4.33 -17.47
CA GLN A 150 13.33 5.40 -16.66
C GLN A 150 13.37 5.00 -15.19
N LEU A 151 14.41 5.45 -14.48
CA LEU A 151 14.55 5.21 -13.04
C LEU A 151 13.34 5.76 -12.26
N PRO A 152 12.93 5.07 -11.18
CA PRO A 152 11.81 5.52 -10.39
C PRO A 152 12.11 6.65 -9.39
N TYR A 153 13.37 7.05 -9.32
CA TYR A 153 13.93 8.05 -8.42
C TYR A 153 14.96 8.92 -9.15
N ASP A 154 15.28 10.07 -8.55
CA ASP A 154 16.36 10.93 -9.03
C ASP A 154 17.63 10.64 -8.22
N GLU A 155 18.65 10.12 -8.89
CA GLU A 155 19.96 9.77 -8.32
C GLU A 155 20.64 10.94 -7.62
N LYS A 156 20.39 12.19 -8.06
CA LYS A 156 20.99 13.38 -7.44
C LYS A 156 20.40 13.70 -6.07
N THR A 157 19.18 13.24 -5.82
CA THR A 157 18.44 13.55 -4.58
C THR A 157 18.41 12.39 -3.60
N ILE A 158 18.81 11.20 -4.02
CA ILE A 158 18.61 10.00 -3.20
C ILE A 158 19.41 10.03 -1.90
N ALA A 159 20.61 10.58 -1.90
CA ALA A 159 21.43 10.73 -0.69
C ALA A 159 20.71 11.60 0.36
N GLN A 160 20.09 12.71 -0.07
CA GLN A 160 19.31 13.58 0.80
C GLN A 160 18.05 12.88 1.32
N ASP A 161 17.44 12.01 0.51
CA ASP A 161 16.31 11.20 0.95
C ASP A 161 16.75 10.17 2.01
N PHE A 162 17.92 9.54 1.87
CA PHE A 162 18.50 8.68 2.91
C PHE A 162 18.72 9.40 4.24
N GLU A 163 19.31 10.59 4.21
CA GLU A 163 19.51 11.42 5.40
C GLU A 163 18.18 11.78 6.07
N TYR A 164 17.19 12.17 5.27
CA TYR A 164 15.86 12.48 5.78
C TYR A 164 15.20 11.27 6.44
N ILE A 165 15.23 10.11 5.78
CA ILE A 165 14.56 8.90 6.26
C ILE A 165 15.25 8.36 7.52
N SER A 166 16.58 8.27 7.52
CA SER A 166 17.36 7.84 8.69
C SER A 166 17.09 8.75 9.90
N THR A 167 17.07 10.07 9.70
CA THR A 167 16.70 11.04 10.75
C THR A 167 15.28 10.79 11.27
N LYS A 168 14.29 10.56 10.40
CA LYS A 168 12.90 10.28 10.82
C LYS A 168 12.75 8.93 11.54
N LEU A 169 13.60 7.97 11.23
CA LEU A 169 13.64 6.66 11.89
C LEU A 169 14.48 6.67 13.17
N GLY A 170 15.26 7.71 13.42
CA GLY A 170 16.13 7.82 14.60
C GLY A 170 17.37 6.91 14.53
N ILE A 171 17.84 6.60 13.32
CA ILE A 171 19.01 5.74 13.06
C ILE A 171 20.04 6.48 12.22
N SER A 172 21.26 5.96 12.13
CA SER A 172 22.29 6.54 11.25
C SER A 172 22.05 6.20 9.78
N VAL A 173 22.60 7.01 8.85
CA VAL A 173 22.59 6.71 7.42
C VAL A 173 23.28 5.37 7.12
N ALA A 174 24.41 5.10 7.78
CA ALA A 174 25.14 3.84 7.64
C ALA A 174 24.31 2.63 8.06
N GLU A 175 23.52 2.75 9.14
CA GLU A 175 22.62 1.69 9.59
C GLU A 175 21.48 1.45 8.59
N LEU A 176 20.85 2.52 8.08
CA LEU A 176 19.82 2.41 7.05
C LEU A 176 20.36 1.78 5.76
N GLN A 177 21.58 2.14 5.36
CA GLN A 177 22.27 1.52 4.23
C GLN A 177 22.54 0.03 4.48
N GLY A 178 23.00 -0.32 5.68
CA GLY A 178 23.16 -1.71 6.10
C GLY A 178 21.85 -2.51 5.98
N TYR A 179 20.71 -1.91 6.32
CA TYR A 179 19.41 -2.54 6.10
C TYR A 179 19.04 -2.69 4.62
N LEU A 180 19.48 -1.80 3.73
CA LEU A 180 19.27 -1.94 2.30
C LEU A 180 20.05 -3.13 1.74
N GLU A 181 21.32 -3.25 2.14
CA GLU A 181 22.28 -4.24 1.65
C GLU A 181 22.13 -5.63 2.30
N ALA A 182 21.54 -5.70 3.49
CA ALA A 182 21.28 -6.96 4.17
C ALA A 182 20.43 -7.91 3.32
N PRO A 183 20.63 -9.24 3.45
CA PRO A 183 19.83 -10.24 2.73
C PRO A 183 18.33 -9.97 2.85
N THR A 184 17.62 -10.08 1.72
CA THR A 184 16.18 -9.85 1.70
C THR A 184 15.46 -10.89 2.55
N LYS A 185 14.45 -10.41 3.29
CA LYS A 185 13.52 -11.24 4.05
C LYS A 185 12.13 -11.13 3.44
N SER A 186 11.39 -12.22 3.53
CA SER A 186 9.99 -12.33 3.13
C SER A 186 9.11 -12.45 4.38
N TYR A 187 7.80 -12.29 4.19
CA TYR A 187 6.84 -12.60 5.24
C TYR A 187 6.93 -14.05 5.73
N LYS A 188 7.47 -14.96 4.91
CA LYS A 188 7.67 -16.38 5.19
C LYS A 188 8.78 -16.63 6.23
N ASP A 189 9.68 -15.69 6.45
CA ASP A 189 10.75 -15.79 7.47
C ASP A 189 10.24 -15.57 8.90
N TYR A 190 8.98 -15.18 9.04
CA TYR A 190 8.32 -14.85 10.30
C TYR A 190 7.04 -15.67 10.48
N LYS A 191 6.64 -15.89 11.73
CA LYS A 191 5.37 -16.53 12.05
C LYS A 191 4.24 -15.73 11.42
N ASN A 192 3.36 -16.38 10.68
CA ASN A 192 2.28 -15.68 9.98
C ASN A 192 1.03 -16.56 9.89
N GLN A 193 -0.10 -15.94 9.59
CA GLN A 193 -1.42 -16.56 9.50
C GLN A 193 -1.90 -16.67 8.04
N LEU A 194 -0.99 -16.78 7.07
CA LEU A 194 -1.35 -16.85 5.65
C LEU A 194 -2.33 -18.00 5.37
N TYR A 195 -2.16 -19.15 6.02
CA TYR A 195 -3.10 -20.27 5.90
C TYR A 195 -4.53 -19.85 6.30
N LEU A 196 -4.71 -19.22 7.46
CA LEU A 196 -6.02 -18.76 7.93
C LEU A 196 -6.62 -17.72 6.99
N PHE A 197 -5.81 -16.80 6.46
CA PHE A 197 -6.28 -15.80 5.52
C PHE A 197 -6.68 -16.40 4.17
N SER A 198 -5.91 -17.36 3.66
CA SER A 198 -6.23 -18.04 2.40
C SER A 198 -7.50 -18.89 2.53
N LEU A 199 -7.67 -19.61 3.65
CA LEU A 199 -8.87 -20.38 3.94
C LEU A 199 -10.10 -19.46 4.08
N GLY A 200 -9.98 -18.41 4.90
CA GLY A 200 -11.06 -17.45 5.10
C GLY A 200 -11.48 -16.75 3.80
N ALA A 201 -10.53 -16.38 2.94
CA ALA A 201 -10.82 -15.80 1.63
C ALA A 201 -11.59 -16.78 0.72
N ARG A 202 -11.22 -18.06 0.70
CA ARG A 202 -11.93 -19.10 -0.08
C ARG A 202 -13.35 -19.31 0.43
N VAL A 203 -13.55 -19.38 1.74
CA VAL A 203 -14.89 -19.53 2.35
C VAL A 203 -15.76 -18.32 1.99
N MET A 204 -15.23 -17.11 2.12
CA MET A 204 -15.96 -15.89 1.76
C MET A 204 -16.34 -15.83 0.28
N GLN A 205 -15.47 -16.32 -0.61
CA GLN A 205 -15.77 -16.45 -2.05
C GLN A 205 -16.89 -17.46 -2.29
N LEU A 206 -16.83 -18.65 -1.66
CA LEU A 206 -17.88 -19.67 -1.78
C LEU A 206 -19.24 -19.17 -1.28
N MET A 207 -19.25 -18.32 -0.26
CA MET A 207 -20.47 -17.69 0.28
C MET A 207 -20.94 -16.46 -0.53
N GLY A 208 -20.24 -16.06 -1.60
CA GLY A 208 -20.58 -14.88 -2.40
C GLY A 208 -20.36 -13.54 -1.68
N LEU A 209 -19.62 -13.52 -0.56
CA LEU A 209 -19.40 -12.33 0.26
C LEU A 209 -18.13 -11.54 -0.15
N GLU A 210 -17.27 -12.14 -0.97
CA GLU A 210 -16.06 -11.51 -1.52
C GLU A 210 -15.93 -11.86 -3.00
N GLU A 211 -16.16 -10.88 -3.87
CA GLU A 211 -16.10 -11.05 -5.33
C GLU A 211 -14.66 -10.96 -5.87
N ARG A 212 -13.73 -10.43 -5.07
CA ARG A 212 -12.33 -10.24 -5.50
C ARG A 212 -11.56 -11.55 -5.43
N ALA A 213 -10.72 -11.79 -6.43
CA ALA A 213 -9.79 -12.92 -6.44
C ALA A 213 -8.91 -12.93 -5.18
N VAL A 214 -8.67 -14.12 -4.61
CA VAL A 214 -7.71 -14.29 -3.50
C VAL A 214 -6.36 -13.75 -3.92
N LYS A 215 -5.73 -12.94 -3.06
CA LYS A 215 -4.42 -12.37 -3.34
C LYS A 215 -3.41 -13.50 -3.54
N ARG A 216 -2.67 -13.44 -4.63
CA ARG A 216 -1.57 -14.36 -4.94
C ARG A 216 -0.25 -13.60 -4.89
#